data_AF-A0A239NXZ8-F1
#
_entry.id   AF-A0A239NXZ8-F1
#
_cell.length_a   1.000
_cell.length_b   1.000
_cell.length_c   1.000
_cell.angle_alpha   90.00
_cell.angle_beta   90.00
_cell.angle_gamma   90.00
#
_symmetry.space_group_name_H-M   'P 1'
#
loop_
_entity.id
_entity.type
_entity.pdbx_description
1 polymer ?
#
loop_
_entity_poly.entity_id
_entity_poly.type
_entity_poly.pdbx_seq_one_letter_code
_entity_poly.pdbx_strand_id
1 'polypeptide(L)'
;MPPAGAPGAHPIEVVEDASECVRAAARQWPNRFEAIVSASPKLRRDSNVVRALASLHTPESETILVEAAQVREAGNGYLRAAAVASLVARDSRALTALLPRLLGDRHDAVRRAALDAAHRYGDARSLVALHRIAANPRGKPWERAKASGATTKINRRSPQS
;
A
#
# COMPACT_ATOMS: atom_id res chain seq x y z
N MET A 1 28.89 8.22 -0.18
CA MET A 1 27.64 9.02 -0.14
C MET A 1 27.80 10.06 0.96
N PRO A 2 27.48 11.33 0.70
CA PRO A 2 27.45 12.33 1.77
C PRO A 2 26.38 11.96 2.81
N PRO A 3 26.60 12.25 4.10
CA PRO A 3 25.66 11.93 5.17
C PRO A 3 24.42 12.84 5.14
N ALA A 4 23.33 12.35 5.73
CA ALA A 4 22.07 13.06 5.88
C ALA A 4 22.27 14.51 6.38
N GLY A 5 21.74 15.48 5.62
CA GLY A 5 21.77 16.90 5.98
C GLY A 5 23.07 17.65 5.66
N ALA A 6 23.97 17.05 4.87
CA ALA A 6 25.15 17.77 4.38
C ALA A 6 24.75 19.02 3.55
N PRO A 7 25.50 20.13 3.67
CA PRO A 7 25.29 21.30 2.82
C PRO A 7 25.39 20.92 1.34
N GLY A 8 24.29 21.07 0.59
CA GLY A 8 24.20 20.73 -0.83
C GLY A 8 23.56 19.36 -1.15
N ALA A 9 23.08 18.61 -0.16
CA ALA A 9 22.32 17.39 -0.40
C ALA A 9 21.04 17.68 -1.21
N HIS A 10 20.73 16.83 -2.20
CA HIS A 10 19.55 17.02 -3.01
C HIS A 10 18.29 16.77 -2.14
N PRO A 11 17.20 17.55 -2.29
CA PRO A 11 16.00 17.40 -1.45
C PRO A 11 15.43 15.97 -1.38
N ILE A 12 15.57 15.19 -2.47
CA ILE A 12 15.13 13.79 -2.49
C ILE A 12 15.96 12.89 -1.55
N GLU A 13 17.27 13.12 -1.47
CA GLU A 13 18.17 12.35 -0.61
C GLU A 13 17.85 12.61 0.85
N VAL A 14 17.57 13.87 1.20
CA VAL A 14 17.15 14.26 2.55
C VAL A 14 15.85 13.56 2.96
N VAL A 15 14.87 13.46 2.04
CA VAL A 15 13.59 12.78 2.30
C VAL A 15 13.77 11.27 2.42
N GLU A 16 14.61 10.66 1.59
CA GLU A 16 14.92 9.24 1.63
C GLU A 16 15.64 8.85 2.93
N ASP A 17 16.61 9.66 3.36
CA ASP A 17 17.32 9.48 4.63
C ASP A 17 16.37 9.61 5.82
N ALA A 18 15.51 10.63 5.83
CA ALA A 18 14.50 10.79 6.88
C ALA A 18 13.54 9.59 6.93
N SER A 19 13.13 9.08 5.77
CA SER A 19 12.29 7.88 5.68
C SER A 19 12.99 6.65 6.24
N GLU A 20 14.29 6.51 6.01
CA GLU A 20 15.07 5.39 6.51
C GLU A 20 15.27 5.47 8.03
N CYS A 21 15.49 6.67 8.57
CA CYS A 21 15.52 6.89 10.02
C CYS A 21 14.21 6.45 10.70
N VAL A 22 13.06 6.79 10.12
CA VAL A 22 11.75 6.37 10.65
C VAL A 22 11.59 4.84 10.62
N ARG A 23 12.03 4.18 9.54
CA ARG A 23 12.00 2.70 9.46
C ARG A 23 12.98 2.06 10.44
N ALA A 24 14.17 2.63 10.61
CA ALA A 24 15.15 2.16 11.57
C ALA A 24 14.60 2.26 13.00
N ALA A 25 13.94 3.37 13.35
CA ALA A 25 13.28 3.52 14.65
C ALA A 25 12.17 2.48 14.87
N ALA A 26 11.34 2.19 13.86
CA ALA A 26 10.33 1.14 13.95
C ALA A 26 10.95 -0.25 14.18
N ARG A 27 12.08 -0.57 13.54
CA ARG A 27 12.78 -1.85 13.74
C ARG A 27 13.49 -1.94 15.09
N GLN A 28 14.09 -0.83 15.54
CA GLN A 28 14.89 -0.81 16.76
C GLN A 28 14.03 -0.75 18.03
N TRP A 29 12.90 -0.03 17.98
CA TRP A 29 12.01 0.16 19.13
C TRP A 29 10.54 -0.07 18.76
N PRO A 30 10.15 -1.29 18.36
CA PRO A 30 8.83 -1.56 17.78
C PRO A 30 7.66 -1.16 18.69
N ASN A 31 7.69 -1.58 19.97
CA ASN A 31 6.60 -1.29 20.91
C ASN A 31 6.47 0.22 21.21
N ARG A 32 7.59 0.93 21.33
CA ARG A 32 7.59 2.37 21.59
C ARG A 32 7.14 3.14 20.35
N PHE A 33 7.59 2.74 19.17
CA PHE A 33 7.19 3.32 17.91
C PHE A 33 5.68 3.19 17.72
N GLU A 34 5.14 1.97 17.88
CA GLU A 34 3.70 1.73 17.77
C GLU A 34 2.91 2.58 18.77
N ALA A 35 3.29 2.60 20.06
CA ALA A 35 2.62 3.41 21.06
C ALA A 35 2.56 4.92 20.69
N ILE A 36 3.65 5.47 20.16
CA ILE A 36 3.72 6.88 19.71
C ILE A 36 2.81 7.12 18.50
N VAL A 37 2.83 6.21 17.53
CA VAL A 37 1.99 6.32 16.32
C VAL A 37 0.51 6.22 16.69
N SER A 38 0.14 5.27 17.54
CA SER A 38 -1.23 5.09 18.01
C SER A 38 -1.76 6.30 18.76
N ALA A 39 -0.93 6.90 19.62
CA ALA A 39 -1.29 8.11 20.37
C ALA A 39 -1.42 9.36 19.49
N SER A 40 -0.89 9.36 18.25
CA SER A 40 -0.84 10.55 17.39
C SER A 40 -1.59 10.37 16.06
N PRO A 41 -2.81 10.92 15.92
CA PRO A 41 -3.55 10.90 14.66
C PRO A 41 -2.79 11.52 13.48
N LYS A 42 -1.88 12.48 13.74
CA LYS A 42 -1.04 13.08 12.70
C LYS A 42 -0.05 12.08 12.13
N LEU A 43 0.61 11.29 12.99
CA LEU A 43 1.58 10.27 12.55
C LEU A 43 0.91 9.13 11.78
N ARG A 44 -0.33 8.76 12.12
CA ARG A 44 -1.13 7.80 11.34
C ARG A 44 -1.46 8.26 9.92
N ARG A 45 -1.29 9.56 9.62
CA ARG A 45 -1.50 10.14 8.28
C ARG A 45 -0.21 10.45 7.53
N ASP A 46 0.94 10.22 8.15
CA ASP A 46 2.23 10.41 7.49
C ASP A 46 2.61 9.15 6.70
N SER A 47 2.86 9.29 5.39
CA SER A 47 3.14 8.14 4.52
C SER A 47 4.45 7.43 4.85
N ASN A 48 5.44 8.11 5.41
CA ASN A 48 6.72 7.50 5.80
C ASN A 48 6.56 6.69 7.08
N VAL A 49 5.78 7.21 8.04
CA VAL A 49 5.40 6.48 9.25
C VAL A 49 4.57 5.25 8.90
N VAL A 50 3.54 5.40 8.06
CA VAL A 50 2.70 4.28 7.60
C VAL A 50 3.52 3.23 6.84
N ARG A 51 4.55 3.63 6.08
CA ARG A 51 5.50 2.68 5.48
C ARG A 51 6.32 1.93 6.53
N ALA A 52 6.76 2.60 7.58
CA ALA A 52 7.54 1.99 8.65
C ALA A 52 6.75 0.95 9.45
N LEU A 53 5.42 1.12 9.57
CA LEU A 53 4.55 0.10 10.18
C LEU A 53 4.58 -1.25 9.46
N ALA A 54 5.06 -1.32 8.21
CA ALA A 54 5.20 -2.57 7.48
C ALA A 54 6.04 -3.61 8.24
N SER A 55 7.07 -3.18 8.99
CA SER A 55 7.91 -4.10 9.77
C SER A 55 7.28 -4.58 11.07
N LEU A 56 6.23 -3.91 11.56
CA LEU A 56 5.61 -4.23 12.86
C LEU A 56 4.47 -5.22 12.69
N HIS A 57 4.64 -6.52 12.91
CA HIS A 57 3.62 -7.53 12.57
C HIS A 57 2.51 -7.70 13.61
N THR A 58 2.02 -6.60 14.17
CA THR A 58 1.02 -6.54 15.24
C THR A 58 -0.40 -6.29 14.68
N PRO A 59 -1.48 -6.67 15.41
CA PRO A 59 -2.86 -6.35 15.02
C PRO A 59 -3.16 -4.84 14.98
N GLU A 60 -2.53 -4.07 15.86
CA GLU A 60 -2.72 -2.62 15.95
C GLU A 60 -2.14 -1.90 14.73
N SER A 61 -0.89 -2.16 14.37
CA SER A 61 -0.31 -1.66 13.11
C SER A 61 -1.13 -2.08 11.89
N GLU A 62 -1.65 -3.32 11.82
CA GLU A 62 -2.51 -3.74 10.71
C GLU A 62 -3.81 -2.91 10.66
N THR A 63 -4.42 -2.65 11.81
CA THR A 63 -5.60 -1.78 11.91
C THR A 63 -5.29 -0.39 11.37
N ILE A 64 -4.18 0.22 11.79
CA ILE A 64 -3.75 1.54 11.32
C ILE A 64 -3.51 1.54 9.80
N LEU A 65 -2.87 0.50 9.27
CA LEU A 65 -2.65 0.36 7.82
C LEU A 65 -3.98 0.23 7.05
N VAL A 66 -4.92 -0.56 7.56
CA VAL A 66 -6.25 -0.75 6.96
C VAL A 66 -7.06 0.55 6.98
N GLU A 67 -7.01 1.31 8.07
CA GLU A 67 -7.61 2.65 8.17
C GLU A 67 -6.97 3.61 7.15
N ALA A 68 -5.64 3.67 7.10
CA ALA A 68 -4.90 4.55 6.19
C ALA A 68 -5.21 4.25 4.71
N ALA A 69 -5.37 2.97 4.35
CA ALA A 69 -5.77 2.56 2.99
C ALA A 69 -7.19 3.03 2.61
N GLN A 70 -8.03 3.36 3.59
CA GLN A 70 -9.44 3.74 3.41
C GLN A 70 -9.69 5.26 3.44
N VAL A 71 -8.69 6.07 3.79
CA VAL A 71 -8.81 7.54 3.83
C VAL A 71 -9.26 8.11 2.48
N ARG A 72 -10.47 8.69 2.44
CA ARG A 72 -11.11 9.18 1.20
C ARG A 72 -10.79 10.62 0.84
N GLU A 73 -10.23 11.38 1.77
CA GLU A 73 -9.89 12.79 1.60
C GLU A 73 -9.01 13.04 0.36
N ALA A 74 -9.23 14.19 -0.28
CA ALA A 74 -8.35 14.70 -1.33
C ALA A 74 -6.90 14.85 -0.81
N GLY A 75 -5.92 14.68 -1.70
CA GLY A 75 -4.49 14.77 -1.34
C GLY A 75 -3.88 13.51 -0.68
N ASN A 76 -4.68 12.61 -0.11
CA ASN A 76 -4.17 11.42 0.61
C ASN A 76 -3.83 10.21 -0.28
N GLY A 77 -3.51 10.44 -1.57
CA GLY A 77 -3.20 9.36 -2.51
C GLY A 77 -1.93 8.58 -2.15
N TYR A 78 -0.88 9.31 -1.76
CA TYR A 78 0.38 8.71 -1.30
C TYR A 78 0.23 7.94 0.00
N LEU A 79 -0.56 8.45 0.96
CA LEU A 79 -0.88 7.74 2.20
C LEU A 79 -1.58 6.40 1.91
N ARG A 80 -2.62 6.40 1.07
CA ARG A 80 -3.29 5.16 0.67
C ARG A 80 -2.34 4.20 -0.04
N ALA A 81 -1.50 4.69 -0.95
CA ALA A 81 -0.56 3.86 -1.68
C ALA A 81 0.50 3.25 -0.75
N ALA A 82 1.01 4.02 0.21
CA ALA A 82 1.91 3.57 1.26
C ALA A 82 1.26 2.47 2.10
N ALA A 83 0.03 2.67 2.57
CA ALA A 83 -0.70 1.70 3.36
C ALA A 83 -0.93 0.38 2.61
N VAL A 84 -1.38 0.45 1.34
CA VAL A 84 -1.57 -0.74 0.51
C VAL A 84 -0.25 -1.46 0.27
N ALA A 85 0.83 -0.74 -0.03
CA ALA A 85 2.15 -1.35 -0.20
C ALA A 85 2.65 -2.02 1.09
N SER A 86 2.46 -1.41 2.25
CA SER A 86 2.79 -2.02 3.55
C SER A 86 1.99 -3.29 3.81
N LEU A 87 0.69 -3.29 3.54
CA LEU A 87 -0.17 -4.48 3.69
C LEU A 87 0.22 -5.59 2.69
N VAL A 88 0.64 -5.24 1.46
CA VAL A 88 1.20 -6.19 0.49
C VAL A 88 2.49 -6.82 1.01
N ALA A 89 3.41 -6.02 1.56
CA ALA A 89 4.69 -6.50 2.07
C ALA A 89 4.52 -7.53 3.21
N ARG A 90 3.41 -7.46 3.93
CA ARG A 90 3.05 -8.34 5.05
C ARG A 90 2.18 -9.53 4.66
N ASP A 91 1.83 -9.68 3.38
CA ASP A 91 0.84 -10.66 2.92
C ASP A 91 -0.51 -10.56 3.68
N SER A 92 -0.91 -9.35 4.08
CA SER A 92 -2.14 -9.14 4.85
C SER A 92 -3.39 -9.50 4.04
N ARG A 93 -4.21 -10.39 4.61
CA ARG A 93 -5.50 -10.78 4.04
C ARG A 93 -6.57 -9.69 4.15
N ALA A 94 -6.35 -8.67 4.99
CA ALA A 94 -7.26 -7.53 5.09
C ALA A 94 -7.38 -6.80 3.74
N LEU A 95 -6.32 -6.83 2.91
CA LEU A 95 -6.38 -6.22 1.58
C LEU A 95 -7.41 -6.87 0.66
N THR A 96 -7.65 -8.17 0.76
CA THR A 96 -8.56 -8.86 -0.16
C THR A 96 -9.98 -8.29 -0.09
N ALA A 97 -10.43 -7.88 1.09
CA ALA A 97 -11.72 -7.19 1.26
C ALA A 97 -11.73 -5.76 0.69
N LEU A 98 -10.57 -5.09 0.66
CA LEU A 98 -10.42 -3.71 0.17
C LEU A 98 -10.19 -3.61 -1.33
N LEU A 99 -9.70 -4.69 -1.97
CA LEU A 99 -9.28 -4.73 -3.37
C LEU A 99 -10.33 -4.16 -4.35
N PRO A 100 -11.62 -4.54 -4.30
CA PRO A 100 -12.60 -4.03 -5.26
C PRO A 100 -12.67 -2.50 -5.31
N ARG A 101 -12.52 -1.85 -4.15
CA ARG A 101 -12.50 -0.39 -4.04
C ARG A 101 -11.16 0.20 -4.49
N LEU A 102 -10.04 -0.39 -4.04
CA LEU A 102 -8.69 0.12 -4.32
C LEU A 102 -8.33 0.03 -5.81
N LEU A 103 -8.85 -0.96 -6.53
CA LEU A 103 -8.70 -1.10 -7.97
C LEU A 103 -9.35 0.05 -8.76
N GLY A 104 -10.38 0.69 -8.19
CA GLY A 104 -11.05 1.86 -8.75
C GLY A 104 -10.53 3.20 -8.21
N ASP A 105 -9.42 3.23 -7.48
CA ASP A 105 -8.91 4.46 -6.87
C ASP A 105 -8.49 5.50 -7.91
N ARG A 106 -8.76 6.79 -7.64
CA ARG A 106 -8.35 7.90 -8.52
C ARG A 106 -6.84 8.03 -8.67
N HIS A 107 -6.06 7.59 -7.68
CA HIS A 107 -4.61 7.77 -7.67
C HIS A 107 -3.90 6.55 -8.25
N ASP A 108 -3.10 6.77 -9.29
CA ASP A 108 -2.43 5.71 -10.05
C ASP A 108 -1.55 4.79 -9.18
N ALA A 109 -0.83 5.37 -8.21
CA ALA A 109 0.01 4.59 -7.29
C ALA A 109 -0.82 3.62 -6.43
N VAL A 110 -2.06 3.98 -6.06
CA VAL A 110 -2.96 3.10 -5.30
C VAL A 110 -3.44 1.96 -6.19
N ARG A 111 -3.87 2.26 -7.43
CA ARG A 111 -4.29 1.23 -8.39
C ARG A 111 -3.16 0.26 -8.72
N ARG A 112 -1.93 0.76 -8.89
CA ARG A 112 -0.75 -0.10 -9.11
C ARG A 112 -0.54 -1.08 -7.96
N ALA A 113 -0.52 -0.58 -6.72
CA ALA A 113 -0.36 -1.42 -5.53
C ALA A 113 -1.53 -2.41 -5.37
N ALA A 114 -2.76 -2.00 -5.68
CA ALA A 114 -3.94 -2.86 -5.65
C ALA A 114 -3.90 -3.97 -6.71
N LEU A 115 -3.43 -3.67 -7.93
CA LEU A 115 -3.25 -4.68 -8.98
C LEU A 115 -2.17 -5.70 -8.60
N ASP A 116 -1.07 -5.25 -7.97
CA ASP A 116 -0.03 -6.13 -7.43
C ASP A 116 -0.57 -7.05 -6.32
N ALA A 117 -1.32 -6.48 -5.39
CA ALA A 117 -2.04 -7.23 -4.36
C ALA A 117 -2.99 -8.27 -4.95
N ALA A 118 -3.84 -7.87 -5.90
CA ALA A 118 -4.80 -8.75 -6.57
C ALA A 118 -4.11 -9.89 -7.31
N HIS A 119 -2.98 -9.61 -7.98
CA HIS A 119 -2.20 -10.66 -8.64
C HIS A 119 -1.58 -11.66 -7.65
N ARG A 120 -1.17 -11.20 -6.46
CA ARG A 120 -0.56 -12.07 -5.45
C ARG A 120 -1.60 -12.94 -4.74
N TYR A 121 -2.66 -12.34 -4.21
CA TYR A 121 -3.62 -13.01 -3.33
C TYR A 121 -5.08 -12.53 -3.50
N GLY A 122 -5.42 -11.91 -4.63
CA GLY A 122 -6.81 -11.58 -4.95
C GLY A 122 -7.70 -12.81 -4.98
N ASP A 123 -9.00 -12.59 -4.84
CA ASP A 123 -10.03 -13.62 -4.87
C ASP A 123 -11.21 -13.22 -5.77
N ALA A 124 -12.25 -14.05 -5.78
CA ALA A 124 -13.44 -13.87 -6.60
C ALA A 124 -14.10 -12.49 -6.45
N ARG A 125 -14.01 -11.86 -5.26
CA ARG A 125 -14.59 -10.53 -5.00
C ARG A 125 -13.98 -9.45 -5.88
N SER A 126 -12.74 -9.65 -6.32
CA SER A 126 -12.00 -8.68 -7.15
C SER A 126 -12.24 -8.87 -8.65
N LEU A 127 -12.81 -10.00 -9.09
CA LEU A 127 -12.91 -10.35 -10.51
C LEU A 127 -13.69 -9.31 -11.32
N VAL A 128 -14.82 -8.82 -10.81
CA VAL A 128 -15.63 -7.81 -11.51
C VAL A 128 -14.82 -6.54 -11.79
N ALA A 129 -14.09 -6.05 -10.79
CA ALA A 129 -13.24 -4.87 -10.94
C ALA A 129 -12.07 -5.12 -11.91
N LEU A 130 -11.42 -6.28 -11.83
CA LEU A 130 -10.32 -6.66 -12.71
C LEU A 130 -10.77 -6.81 -14.17
N HIS A 131 -11.92 -7.45 -14.43
CA HIS A 131 -12.49 -7.53 -15.77
C HIS A 131 -12.79 -6.15 -16.35
N ARG A 132 -13.36 -5.25 -15.56
CA ARG A 132 -13.61 -3.87 -15.98
C ARG A 132 -12.32 -3.13 -16.36
N ILE A 133 -11.25 -3.31 -15.58
CA ILE A 133 -9.94 -2.71 -15.88
C ILE A 133 -9.37 -3.32 -17.18
N ALA A 134 -9.34 -4.64 -17.29
CA ALA A 134 -8.81 -5.35 -18.45
C ALA A 134 -9.53 -4.97 -19.76
N ALA A 135 -10.85 -4.79 -19.70
CA ALA A 135 -11.68 -4.45 -20.85
C ALA A 135 -11.71 -2.96 -21.20
N ASN A 136 -11.09 -2.06 -20.41
CA ASN A 136 -11.16 -0.63 -20.65
C ASN A 136 -10.17 -0.17 -21.74
N PRO A 137 -10.60 0.11 -22.98
CA PRO A 137 -9.68 0.46 -24.08
C PRO A 137 -8.96 1.80 -23.84
N ARG A 138 -9.54 2.69 -23.01
CA ARG A 138 -8.94 3.98 -22.62
C ARG A 138 -8.03 3.87 -21.41
N GLY A 139 -8.00 2.72 -20.73
CA GLY A 139 -7.12 2.46 -19.59
C GLY A 139 -5.66 2.31 -20.00
N LYS A 140 -4.75 2.45 -19.03
CA LYS A 140 -3.32 2.32 -19.31
C LYS A 140 -2.98 0.88 -19.72
N PRO A 141 -2.14 0.65 -20.75
CA PRO A 141 -1.81 -0.72 -21.19
C PRO A 141 -1.30 -1.63 -20.07
N TRP A 142 -0.48 -1.09 -19.16
CA TRP A 142 0.05 -1.84 -18.03
C TRP A 142 -1.03 -2.22 -16.99
N GLU A 143 -2.06 -1.39 -16.79
CA GLU A 143 -3.17 -1.70 -15.88
C GLU A 143 -3.99 -2.86 -16.43
N ARG A 144 -4.30 -2.82 -17.73
CA ARG A 144 -5.01 -3.90 -18.41
C ARG A 144 -4.25 -5.21 -18.35
N ALA A 145 -2.96 -5.19 -18.67
CA ALA A 145 -2.11 -6.38 -18.65
C ALA A 145 -2.05 -7.02 -17.25
N LYS A 146 -1.84 -6.20 -16.20
CA LYS A 146 -1.85 -6.70 -14.81
C LYS A 146 -3.21 -7.24 -14.41
N ALA A 147 -4.30 -6.55 -14.78
CA ALA A 147 -5.65 -7.00 -14.47
C ALA A 147 -5.97 -8.36 -15.11
N SER A 148 -5.69 -8.52 -16.41
CA SER A 148 -5.86 -9.80 -17.12
C SER A 148 -5.02 -10.93 -16.49
N GLY A 149 -3.78 -10.63 -16.10
CA GLY A 149 -2.91 -11.57 -15.40
C GLY A 149 -3.46 -11.99 -14.04
N ALA A 150 -3.97 -11.03 -13.26
CA ALA A 150 -4.61 -11.31 -11.98
C ALA A 150 -5.88 -12.15 -12.14
N THR A 151 -6.79 -11.80 -13.06
CA THR A 151 -8.01 -12.56 -13.35
C THR A 151 -7.69 -14.01 -13.72
N THR A 152 -6.75 -14.22 -14.65
CA THR A 152 -6.32 -15.57 -15.07
C THR A 152 -5.85 -16.39 -13.87
N LYS A 153 -5.05 -15.78 -12.99
CA LYS A 153 -4.50 -16.45 -11.83
C LYS A 153 -5.54 -16.75 -10.74
N ILE A 154 -6.53 -15.89 -10.57
CA ILE A 154 -7.65 -16.11 -9.63
C ILE A 154 -8.53 -17.26 -10.13
N ASN A 155 -8.92 -17.24 -11.41
CA ASN A 155 -9.75 -18.29 -12.01
C ASN A 155 -9.05 -19.66 -11.98
N ARG A 156 -7.72 -19.71 -12.17
CA ARG A 156 -6.96 -20.96 -12.01
C ARG A 156 -6.95 -21.52 -10.58
N ARG A 157 -7.05 -20.66 -9.56
CA ARG A 157 -7.08 -21.07 -8.14
C ARG A 157 -8.48 -21.48 -7.67
N SER A 158 -9.52 -21.00 -8.32
CA SER A 158 -10.91 -21.31 -8.03
C SER A 158 -11.56 -21.86 -9.31
N PRO A 159 -11.24 -23.11 -9.72
CA PRO A 159 -11.98 -23.73 -10.80
C PRO A 159 -13.45 -23.75 -10.40
N GLN A 160 -14.30 -23.11 -11.20
CA GLN A 160 -15.75 -23.12 -10.99
C GLN A 160 -16.18 -24.58 -10.88
N SER A 161 -16.68 -24.94 -9.70
CA SER A 161 -17.28 -26.25 -9.41
C SER A 161 -18.67 -26.33 -10.01
#